data_AF-A0A257X1K9-F1
#
_entry.id   AF-A0A257X1K9-F1
#
_cell.length_a   1.000
_cell.length_b   1.000
_cell.length_c   1.000
_cell.angle_alpha   90.00
_cell.angle_beta   90.00
_cell.angle_gamma   90.00
#
_symmetry.space_group_name_H-M   'P 1'
#
loop_
_entity.id
_entity.type
_entity.pdbx_description
1 polymer ?
#
loop_
_entity_poly.entity_id
_entity_poly.type
_entity_poly.pdbx_seq_one_letter_code
_entity_poly.pdbx_strand_id
1 'polypeptide(L)'
;SRLDFIREAYVKKTFALDDQRSIFLKIGKQQVVWGRTDLFRVLDVINPVDYSRNNIYDELEDIRIPMWMVQAEYRMGGSEAMQERNLQVVWNFDQFRANNLGQCGTANVILDAGCFFRGMKNLWDNGGTVANFANLPGVPDAFLATDFGPGQIGLNEVHLPSWKLKNTQLGVKYEGVTKNGLSFSLNALTYRSQLPSLRGARRGTNGFTGEFRDSWPYLISFDMHFPRVNLIGGSMDFEWEAAEAAVRVEAALTDGEEFANTSKPELYSKNNVLRAVIGIDRPTFIPFINPRRTTLISGQLFYQHIFSHDDERGPMGGRIGIPDWEDNVIGTLLIKAFLKNDRLSPQIIFAHDFRAQATVAAPQVEWLLSDNLKFAIGANVKFGSDNDRYKYDDCRACNPWPPFTSGNYGGDPTQAFSRGLAGLEPLGRFRAG
;
A
#
# COMPACT_ATOMS: atom_id res chain seq x y z
N SER A 1 11.56 23.27 -8.24
CA SER A 1 11.98 22.03 -8.93
C SER A 1 12.61 21.10 -7.90
N ARG A 2 12.23 19.80 -7.85
CA ARG A 2 12.68 18.82 -6.82
C ARG A 2 13.99 18.09 -7.16
N LEU A 3 14.65 18.47 -8.28
CA LEU A 3 15.88 17.85 -8.78
C LEU A 3 15.78 16.31 -8.88
N ASP A 4 14.67 15.81 -9.43
CA ASP A 4 14.38 14.36 -9.47
C ASP A 4 15.33 13.58 -10.38
N PHE A 5 16.02 14.25 -11.30
CA PHE A 5 17.10 13.66 -12.08
C PHE A 5 18.31 13.24 -11.22
N ILE A 6 18.46 13.81 -10.01
CA ILE A 6 19.44 13.38 -9.03
C ILE A 6 18.80 12.29 -8.19
N ARG A 7 19.25 11.05 -8.37
CA ARG A 7 18.85 9.95 -7.48
C ARG A 7 19.51 10.10 -6.12
N GLU A 8 20.84 10.05 -6.07
CA GLU A 8 21.56 10.15 -4.80
C GLU A 8 22.66 11.18 -4.85
N ALA A 9 22.75 11.98 -3.79
CA ALA A 9 23.78 12.98 -3.57
C ALA A 9 23.94 13.19 -2.06
N TYR A 10 24.97 12.59 -1.47
CA TYR A 10 25.17 12.59 -0.02
C TYR A 10 26.64 12.59 0.35
N VAL A 11 26.92 13.04 1.58
CA VAL A 11 28.21 12.88 2.25
C VAL A 11 28.05 11.88 3.37
N LYS A 12 29.01 10.96 3.50
CA LYS A 12 29.04 9.97 4.58
C LYS A 12 30.38 9.98 5.30
N LYS A 13 30.38 9.76 6.61
CA LYS A 13 31.59 9.63 7.42
C LYS A 13 31.35 8.65 8.58
N THR A 14 32.35 7.81 8.83
CA THR A 14 32.40 6.98 10.03
C THR A 14 33.45 7.57 10.97
N PHE A 15 33.04 7.80 12.22
CA PHE A 15 33.91 8.21 13.31
C PHE A 15 34.16 7.00 14.19
N ALA A 16 35.38 6.47 14.20
CA ALA A 16 35.78 5.46 15.16
C ALA A 16 35.83 6.09 16.57
N LEU A 17 35.23 5.41 17.54
CA LEU A 17 35.32 5.80 18.96
C LEU A 17 36.36 4.95 19.67
N ASP A 18 36.37 3.65 19.39
CA ASP A 18 37.35 2.66 19.83
C ASP A 18 37.38 1.46 18.84
N ASP A 19 38.06 0.36 19.20
CA ASP A 19 38.24 -0.81 18.33
C ASP A 19 36.94 -1.53 17.94
N GLN A 20 35.86 -1.36 18.70
CA GLN A 20 34.57 -2.04 18.43
C GLN A 20 33.40 -1.07 18.23
N ARG A 21 33.59 0.22 18.52
CA ARG A 21 32.53 1.24 18.47
C ARG A 21 32.78 2.31 17.44
N SER A 22 31.73 2.68 16.73
CA SER A 22 31.80 3.75 15.75
C SER A 22 30.45 4.44 15.56
N ILE A 23 30.50 5.69 15.12
CA ILE A 23 29.32 6.45 14.69
C ILE A 23 29.44 6.66 13.19
N PHE A 24 28.50 6.12 12.43
CA PHE A 24 28.32 6.42 11.02
C PHE A 24 27.27 7.53 10.86
N LEU A 25 27.58 8.50 9.99
CA LEU A 25 26.70 9.60 9.65
C LEU A 25 26.61 9.72 8.13
N LYS A 26 25.39 9.79 7.58
CA LYS A 26 25.11 10.02 6.17
C LYS A 26 24.04 11.10 6.01
N ILE A 27 24.38 12.17 5.29
CA ILE A 27 23.52 13.33 5.09
C ILE A 27 23.42 13.63 3.60
N GLY A 28 22.20 13.78 3.10
CA GLY A 28 21.92 14.18 1.73
C GLY A 28 20.71 13.46 1.15
N LYS A 29 20.56 13.55 -0.18
CA LYS A 29 19.52 12.85 -0.92
C LYS A 29 19.90 11.39 -1.08
N GLN A 30 19.10 10.49 -0.51
CA GLN A 30 19.46 9.09 -0.37
C GLN A 30 18.24 8.17 -0.27
N GLN A 31 18.46 6.87 -0.47
CA GLN A 31 17.52 5.83 -0.07
C GLN A 31 17.94 5.22 1.27
N VAL A 32 16.97 4.81 2.08
CA VAL A 32 17.19 4.11 3.35
C VAL A 32 16.33 2.85 3.36
N VAL A 33 16.99 1.70 3.42
CA VAL A 33 16.34 0.41 3.64
C VAL A 33 16.06 0.25 5.12
N TRP A 34 14.78 0.16 5.49
CA TRP A 34 14.36 0.07 6.89
C TRP A 34 13.85 -1.32 7.30
N GLY A 35 13.30 -2.07 6.34
CA GLY A 35 12.89 -3.47 6.50
C GLY A 35 13.80 -4.45 5.76
N ARG A 36 13.44 -5.73 5.81
CA ARG A 36 14.13 -6.88 5.22
C ARG A 36 13.33 -7.58 4.13
N THR A 37 12.02 -7.34 4.07
CA THR A 37 11.16 -7.88 3.01
C THR A 37 11.01 -6.91 1.84
N ASP A 38 11.07 -7.45 0.62
CA ASP A 38 11.13 -6.65 -0.60
C ASP A 38 9.74 -6.44 -1.23
N LEU A 39 8.95 -7.50 -1.43
CA LEU A 39 7.73 -7.40 -2.26
C LEU A 39 6.59 -6.63 -1.59
N PHE A 40 6.25 -6.98 -0.34
CA PHE A 40 5.29 -6.22 0.46
C PHE A 40 6.03 -5.55 1.61
N ARG A 41 5.85 -4.25 1.71
CA ARG A 41 6.64 -3.38 2.59
C ARG A 41 6.00 -3.32 3.97
N VAL A 42 6.49 -4.16 4.90
CA VAL A 42 6.01 -4.14 6.29
C VAL A 42 6.71 -3.04 7.09
N LEU A 43 8.05 -3.07 7.15
CA LEU A 43 8.86 -2.08 7.86
C LEU A 43 9.44 -1.01 6.93
N ASP A 44 9.66 -1.35 5.66
CA ASP A 44 10.36 -0.48 4.72
C ASP A 44 9.49 0.64 4.15
N VAL A 45 9.07 1.60 4.97
CA VAL A 45 8.06 2.65 4.60
C VAL A 45 8.61 4.08 4.55
N ILE A 46 9.92 4.27 4.72
CA ILE A 46 10.54 5.61 4.81
C ILE A 46 10.53 6.37 3.48
N ASN A 47 10.96 5.69 2.41
CA ASN A 47 11.03 6.24 1.07
C ASN A 47 9.68 6.08 0.36
N PRO A 48 9.16 7.10 -0.35
CA PRO A 48 8.06 6.90 -1.28
C PRO A 48 8.51 6.04 -2.46
N VAL A 49 7.56 5.42 -3.17
CA VAL A 49 7.82 4.50 -4.28
C VAL A 49 7.13 4.96 -5.56
N ASP A 50 7.77 4.68 -6.68
CA ASP A 50 7.23 4.87 -8.01
C ASP A 50 6.57 3.58 -8.54
N TYR A 51 5.24 3.51 -8.42
CA TYR A 51 4.42 2.42 -8.95
C TYR A 51 3.95 2.67 -10.39
N SER A 52 4.41 3.72 -11.06
CA SER A 52 3.91 4.11 -12.39
C SER A 52 4.42 3.25 -13.55
N ARG A 53 5.42 2.40 -13.32
CA ARG A 53 6.10 1.62 -14.38
C ARG A 53 5.70 0.16 -14.41
N ASN A 54 6.09 -0.62 -13.40
CA ASN A 54 5.73 -2.04 -13.30
C ASN A 54 5.23 -2.42 -11.89
N ASN A 55 4.53 -1.51 -11.20
CA ASN A 55 3.94 -1.75 -9.88
C ASN A 55 4.92 -2.43 -8.89
N ILE A 56 4.62 -3.66 -8.44
CA ILE A 56 5.41 -4.43 -7.47
C ILE A 56 6.47 -5.35 -8.11
N TYR A 57 6.62 -5.32 -9.44
CA TYR A 57 7.49 -6.26 -10.18
C TYR A 57 8.89 -5.72 -10.44
N ASP A 58 9.09 -4.40 -10.35
CA ASP A 58 10.42 -3.80 -10.41
C ASP A 58 11.11 -3.90 -9.04
N GLU A 59 12.44 -3.99 -9.04
CA GLU A 59 13.23 -4.06 -7.80
C GLU A 59 13.08 -2.76 -6.99
N LEU A 60 12.91 -2.88 -5.66
CA LEU A 60 12.66 -1.72 -4.79
C LEU A 60 13.76 -0.65 -4.89
N GLU A 61 15.02 -1.03 -5.10
CA GLU A 61 16.12 -0.08 -5.25
C GLU A 61 15.96 0.86 -6.45
N ASP A 62 15.30 0.39 -7.51
CA ASP A 62 15.03 1.16 -8.72
C ASP A 62 13.79 2.06 -8.54
N ILE A 63 12.77 1.61 -7.81
CA ILE A 63 11.50 2.35 -7.70
C ILE A 63 11.37 3.20 -6.44
N ARG A 64 12.19 2.99 -5.41
CA ARG A 64 12.25 3.87 -4.22
C ARG A 64 12.73 5.25 -4.62
N ILE A 65 11.95 6.25 -4.27
CA ILE A 65 12.27 7.64 -4.55
C ILE A 65 13.18 8.17 -3.43
N PRO A 66 14.41 8.62 -3.77
CA PRO A 66 15.35 9.13 -2.77
C PRO A 66 14.89 10.46 -2.17
N MET A 67 15.13 10.62 -0.87
CA MET A 67 14.70 11.78 -0.08
C MET A 67 15.89 12.44 0.62
N TRP A 68 15.78 13.73 0.93
CA TRP A 68 16.75 14.44 1.78
C TRP A 68 16.63 13.98 3.23
N MET A 69 17.64 13.24 3.70
CA MET A 69 17.63 12.62 5.03
C MET A 69 18.97 12.75 5.74
N VAL A 70 18.91 12.71 7.07
CA VAL A 70 20.04 12.39 7.95
C VAL A 70 19.87 10.97 8.44
N GLN A 71 20.91 10.16 8.33
CA GLN A 71 21.01 8.84 8.93
C GLN A 71 22.21 8.84 9.86
N ALA A 72 22.00 8.49 11.12
CA ALA A 72 23.06 8.28 12.09
C ALA A 72 22.96 6.84 12.61
N GLU A 73 24.09 6.16 12.76
CA GLU A 73 24.17 4.78 13.18
C GLU A 73 25.29 4.65 14.21
N TYR A 74 24.94 4.26 15.43
CA TYR A 74 25.89 3.99 16.51
C TYR A 74 26.10 2.49 16.64
N ARG A 75 27.23 2.03 16.10
CA ARG A 75 27.72 0.66 16.29
C ARG A 75 28.32 0.56 17.68
N MET A 76 27.68 -0.22 18.54
CA MET A 76 28.06 -0.35 19.94
C MET A 76 29.06 -1.49 20.18
N GLY A 77 29.34 -2.29 19.15
CA GLY A 77 30.11 -3.51 19.25
C GLY A 77 29.38 -4.62 20.00
N GLY A 78 30.12 -5.67 20.31
CA GLY A 78 29.61 -6.83 21.05
C GLY A 78 29.28 -6.52 22.51
N SER A 79 28.65 -7.49 23.17
CA SER A 79 28.50 -7.57 24.61
C SER A 79 28.65 -9.03 25.06
N GLU A 80 28.45 -9.31 26.35
CA GLU A 80 28.40 -10.69 26.86
C GLU A 80 27.30 -11.51 26.16
N ALA A 81 26.13 -10.90 25.91
CA ALA A 81 24.96 -11.58 25.34
C ALA A 81 24.84 -11.47 23.80
N MET A 82 25.55 -10.53 23.16
CA MET A 82 25.38 -10.24 21.72
C MET A 82 26.73 -10.15 21.00
N GLN A 83 26.80 -10.62 19.75
CA GLN A 83 27.98 -10.47 18.88
C GLN A 83 28.11 -9.03 18.41
N GLU A 84 27.00 -8.41 18.02
CA GLU A 84 26.94 -7.04 17.54
C GLU A 84 25.64 -6.37 17.99
N ARG A 85 25.71 -5.04 18.16
CA ARG A 85 24.58 -4.20 18.53
C ARG A 85 24.70 -2.85 17.82
N ASN A 86 23.58 -2.36 17.33
CA ASN A 86 23.53 -1.14 16.55
C ASN A 86 22.27 -0.32 16.89
N LEU A 87 22.42 1.00 16.99
CA LEU A 87 21.30 1.93 17.12
C LEU A 87 21.34 2.91 15.94
N GLN A 88 20.33 2.85 15.11
CA GLN A 88 20.15 3.73 13.97
C GLN A 88 19.05 4.74 14.24
N VAL A 89 19.29 6.00 13.87
CA VAL A 89 18.30 7.07 13.80
C VAL A 89 18.26 7.60 12.39
N VAL A 90 17.07 7.79 11.85
CA VAL A 90 16.84 8.41 10.54
C VAL A 90 15.86 9.56 10.68
N TRP A 91 16.24 10.71 10.15
CA TRP A 91 15.38 11.88 10.08
C TRP A 91 15.22 12.30 8.61
N ASN A 92 14.02 12.11 8.10
CA ASN A 92 13.63 12.58 6.79
C ASN A 92 13.02 13.98 6.92
N PHE A 93 13.84 14.98 6.59
CA PHE A 93 13.51 16.39 6.70
C PHE A 93 13.05 17.00 5.37
N ASP A 94 12.96 16.20 4.31
CA ASP A 94 12.57 16.64 2.98
C ASP A 94 11.11 17.15 2.94
N GLN A 95 10.76 17.84 1.86
CA GLN A 95 9.38 18.13 1.54
C GLN A 95 8.61 16.83 1.31
N PHE A 96 7.40 16.73 1.86
CA PHE A 96 6.55 15.54 1.68
C PHE A 96 6.38 15.15 0.20
N ARG A 97 6.41 13.85 -0.02
CA ARG A 97 6.24 13.23 -1.33
C ARG A 97 5.36 11.98 -1.20
N ALA A 98 4.28 11.97 -1.97
CA ALA A 98 3.42 10.81 -2.15
C ALA A 98 4.09 9.78 -3.06
N ASN A 99 3.59 8.55 -3.03
CA ASN A 99 3.91 7.54 -4.02
C ASN A 99 3.47 8.03 -5.42
N ASN A 100 4.24 7.68 -6.44
CA ASN A 100 3.80 7.92 -7.82
C ASN A 100 2.93 6.75 -8.25
N LEU A 101 1.63 6.98 -8.39
CA LEU A 101 0.64 5.95 -8.75
C LEU A 101 0.44 5.82 -10.27
N GLY A 102 1.19 6.60 -11.06
CA GLY A 102 1.06 6.63 -12.50
C GLY A 102 -0.13 7.44 -13.01
N GLN A 103 -0.35 7.35 -14.31
CA GLN A 103 -1.39 8.10 -15.02
C GLN A 103 -2.44 7.13 -15.55
N CYS A 104 -3.66 7.63 -15.77
CA CYS A 104 -4.72 6.85 -16.37
C CYS A 104 -4.30 6.29 -17.74
N GLY A 105 -4.46 4.98 -17.95
CA GLY A 105 -4.08 4.30 -19.19
C GLY A 105 -2.61 3.87 -19.30
N THR A 106 -1.79 4.13 -18.29
CA THR A 106 -0.42 3.57 -18.24
C THR A 106 -0.49 2.07 -17.91
N ALA A 107 0.23 1.24 -18.68
CA ALA A 107 0.29 -0.20 -18.42
C ALA A 107 0.95 -0.51 -17.07
N ASN A 108 0.52 -1.61 -16.43
CA ASN A 108 1.10 -2.13 -15.18
C ASN A 108 1.12 -1.16 -13.98
N VAL A 109 0.32 -0.09 -13.97
CA VAL A 109 0.19 0.77 -12.79
C VAL A 109 -0.58 0.11 -11.66
N ILE A 110 -0.30 0.52 -10.44
CA ILE A 110 -1.00 0.06 -9.25
C ILE A 110 -2.45 0.61 -9.23
N LEU A 111 -3.42 -0.29 -9.04
CA LEU A 111 -4.82 0.00 -8.65
C LEU A 111 -5.66 0.87 -9.60
N ASP A 112 -5.20 1.16 -10.83
CA ASP A 112 -5.82 2.11 -11.78
C ASP A 112 -6.22 3.46 -11.14
N ALA A 113 -5.55 3.82 -10.05
CA ALA A 113 -5.90 4.96 -9.20
C ALA A 113 -5.82 6.29 -9.96
N GLY A 114 -4.93 6.36 -10.96
CA GLY A 114 -4.83 7.51 -11.86
C GLY A 114 -6.11 7.78 -12.64
N CYS A 115 -6.82 6.75 -13.11
CA CYS A 115 -8.12 6.91 -13.78
C CYS A 115 -9.20 7.37 -12.81
N PHE A 116 -9.24 6.77 -11.60
CA PHE A 116 -10.16 7.18 -10.55
C PHE A 116 -10.01 8.66 -10.18
N PHE A 117 -8.80 9.10 -9.80
CA PHE A 117 -8.58 10.48 -9.35
C PHE A 117 -8.87 11.48 -10.46
N ARG A 118 -8.52 11.16 -11.71
CA ARG A 118 -8.86 12.00 -12.86
C ARG A 118 -10.37 12.08 -13.07
N GLY A 119 -11.08 10.96 -12.99
CA GLY A 119 -12.54 10.90 -13.12
C GLY A 119 -13.25 11.71 -12.04
N MET A 120 -12.89 11.48 -10.77
CA MET A 120 -13.46 12.21 -9.64
C MET A 120 -13.15 13.70 -9.66
N LYS A 121 -11.93 14.09 -10.07
CA LYS A 121 -11.59 15.50 -10.24
C LYS A 121 -12.39 16.14 -11.37
N ASN A 122 -12.62 15.42 -12.47
CA ASN A 122 -13.45 15.90 -13.57
C ASN A 122 -14.93 16.06 -13.15
N LEU A 123 -15.48 15.13 -12.36
CA LEU A 123 -16.83 15.27 -11.79
C LEU A 123 -16.95 16.53 -10.94
N TRP A 124 -15.91 16.87 -10.17
CA TRP A 124 -15.90 18.10 -9.38
C TRP A 124 -15.84 19.35 -10.26
N ASP A 125 -14.93 19.40 -11.23
CA ASP A 125 -14.67 20.60 -12.02
C ASP A 125 -15.74 20.88 -13.08
N ASN A 126 -16.23 19.83 -13.74
CA ASN A 126 -17.08 19.93 -14.92
C ASN A 126 -18.47 19.31 -14.73
N GLY A 127 -18.71 18.62 -13.61
CA GLY A 127 -19.90 17.80 -13.44
C GLY A 127 -19.85 16.51 -14.23
N GLY A 128 -20.97 15.79 -14.24
CA GLY A 128 -21.15 14.58 -15.02
C GLY A 128 -22.34 13.74 -14.57
N THR A 129 -22.62 12.69 -15.32
CA THR A 129 -23.73 11.78 -15.04
C THR A 129 -23.24 10.59 -14.23
N VAL A 130 -23.85 10.34 -13.06
CA VAL A 130 -23.61 9.13 -12.27
C VAL A 130 -24.79 8.20 -12.42
N ALA A 131 -24.53 6.99 -12.90
CA ALA A 131 -25.53 5.94 -12.99
C ALA A 131 -25.88 5.41 -11.59
N ASN A 132 -27.16 5.07 -11.40
CA ASN A 132 -27.70 4.45 -10.20
C ASN A 132 -27.53 5.29 -8.92
N PHE A 133 -27.74 6.61 -8.99
CA PHE A 133 -27.60 7.50 -7.84
C PHE A 133 -28.94 7.88 -7.19
N ALA A 134 -29.91 8.30 -7.99
CA ALA A 134 -31.26 8.62 -7.52
C ALA A 134 -32.21 7.45 -7.76
N ASN A 135 -33.36 7.46 -7.07
CA ASN A 135 -34.36 6.40 -7.18
C ASN A 135 -35.55 6.86 -8.01
N LEU A 136 -36.21 5.92 -8.69
CA LEU A 136 -37.44 6.17 -9.42
C LEU A 136 -38.64 6.04 -8.46
N PRO A 137 -39.41 7.12 -8.19
CA PRO A 137 -40.51 7.07 -7.23
C PRO A 137 -41.53 5.99 -7.62
N GLY A 138 -41.87 5.11 -6.66
CA GLY A 138 -42.90 4.08 -6.84
C GLY A 138 -42.44 2.79 -7.50
N VAL A 139 -41.16 2.67 -7.89
CA VAL A 139 -40.61 1.44 -8.51
C VAL A 139 -39.45 0.92 -7.63
N PRO A 140 -39.64 -0.20 -6.91
CA PRO A 140 -38.55 -0.85 -6.19
C PRO A 140 -37.43 -1.25 -7.17
N ASP A 141 -36.17 -1.11 -6.78
CA ASP A 141 -35.02 -1.58 -7.57
C ASP A 141 -34.80 -0.89 -8.93
N ALA A 142 -35.40 0.28 -9.13
CA ALA A 142 -35.15 1.16 -10.26
C ALA A 142 -34.34 2.40 -9.86
N PHE A 143 -33.12 2.49 -10.37
CA PHE A 143 -32.25 3.64 -10.16
C PHE A 143 -32.14 4.51 -11.42
N LEU A 144 -32.06 5.81 -11.20
CA LEU A 144 -31.90 6.83 -12.23
C LEU A 144 -30.44 7.25 -12.32
N ALA A 145 -29.99 7.42 -13.57
CA ALA A 145 -28.81 8.21 -13.84
C ALA A 145 -29.10 9.67 -13.46
N THR A 146 -28.19 10.29 -12.72
CA THR A 146 -28.35 11.67 -12.21
C THR A 146 -27.22 12.53 -12.73
N ASP A 147 -27.58 13.68 -13.30
CA ASP A 147 -26.63 14.69 -13.75
C ASP A 147 -26.25 15.60 -12.58
N PHE A 148 -24.95 15.72 -12.36
CA PHE A 148 -24.37 16.61 -11.38
C PHE A 148 -23.66 17.76 -12.07
N GLY A 149 -23.89 18.97 -11.59
CA GLY A 149 -23.11 20.14 -11.96
C GLY A 149 -21.75 20.19 -11.26
N PRO A 150 -20.87 21.13 -11.67
CA PRO A 150 -19.62 21.41 -10.97
C PRO A 150 -19.81 21.66 -9.47
N GLY A 151 -18.89 21.15 -8.65
CA GLY A 151 -18.85 21.36 -7.19
C GLY A 151 -19.92 20.60 -6.39
N GLN A 152 -20.62 19.63 -6.98
CA GLN A 152 -21.65 18.85 -6.29
C GLN A 152 -21.12 17.52 -5.73
N ILE A 153 -20.29 16.82 -6.49
CA ILE A 153 -19.65 15.54 -6.12
C ILE A 153 -18.26 15.46 -6.77
N GLY A 154 -17.41 14.54 -6.33
CA GLY A 154 -16.08 14.34 -6.93
C GLY A 154 -14.93 14.58 -5.95
N LEU A 155 -13.74 14.83 -6.49
CA LEU A 155 -12.53 15.16 -5.71
C LEU A 155 -12.26 16.65 -5.82
N ASN A 156 -12.39 17.37 -4.71
CA ASN A 156 -12.24 18.82 -4.66
C ASN A 156 -10.78 19.25 -4.46
N GLU A 157 -10.23 19.00 -3.27
CA GLU A 157 -8.90 19.47 -2.88
C GLU A 157 -7.92 18.33 -2.58
N VAL A 158 -6.62 18.63 -2.76
CA VAL A 158 -5.51 17.76 -2.36
C VAL A 158 -4.69 18.47 -1.30
N HIS A 159 -4.74 17.95 -0.07
CA HIS A 159 -4.02 18.52 1.07
C HIS A 159 -2.65 17.89 1.24
N LEU A 160 -1.67 18.43 0.52
CA LEU A 160 -0.27 18.07 0.72
C LEU A 160 0.27 18.65 2.04
N PRO A 161 0.94 17.84 2.88
CA PRO A 161 1.67 18.34 4.04
C PRO A 161 2.67 19.43 3.66
N SER A 162 2.51 20.63 4.25
CA SER A 162 3.48 21.72 4.08
C SER A 162 4.86 21.34 4.63
N TRP A 163 5.92 21.91 4.07
CA TRP A 163 7.30 21.68 4.53
C TRP A 163 7.55 22.41 5.85
N LYS A 164 7.25 21.72 6.95
CA LYS A 164 7.39 22.19 8.34
C LYS A 164 7.95 21.05 9.18
N LEU A 165 8.68 21.36 10.25
CA LEU A 165 9.25 20.34 11.16
C LEU A 165 8.21 19.32 11.64
N LYS A 166 6.99 19.75 11.98
CA LYS A 166 5.90 18.86 12.39
C LYS A 166 5.43 17.85 11.32
N ASN A 167 5.87 18.00 10.07
CA ASN A 167 5.56 17.11 8.95
C ASN A 167 6.78 16.29 8.49
N THR A 168 7.95 16.45 9.12
CA THR A 168 9.10 15.58 8.88
C THR A 168 8.87 14.19 9.51
N GLN A 169 9.68 13.22 9.12
CA GLN A 169 9.55 11.82 9.54
C GLN A 169 10.79 11.41 10.34
N LEU A 170 10.61 10.65 11.42
CA LEU A 170 11.68 10.24 12.32
C LEU A 170 11.54 8.76 12.65
N GLY A 171 12.62 8.01 12.46
CA GLY A 171 12.71 6.59 12.79
C GLY A 171 13.89 6.30 13.71
N VAL A 172 13.70 5.33 14.60
CA VAL A 172 14.72 4.74 15.46
C VAL A 172 14.67 3.23 15.28
N LYS A 173 15.83 2.61 15.06
CA LYS A 173 15.97 1.16 14.92
C LYS A 173 17.10 0.67 15.79
N TYR A 174 16.84 -0.36 16.59
CA TYR A 174 17.85 -1.11 17.31
C TYR A 174 18.03 -2.47 16.64
N GLU A 175 19.26 -2.82 16.30
CA GLU A 175 19.62 -4.10 15.69
C GLU A 175 20.61 -4.85 16.57
N GLY A 176 20.53 -6.18 16.55
CA GLY A 176 21.46 -7.01 17.27
C GLY A 176 21.60 -8.40 16.66
N VAL A 177 22.77 -8.99 16.87
CA VAL A 177 23.06 -10.39 16.54
C VAL A 177 23.39 -11.11 17.84
N THR A 178 22.63 -12.14 18.18
CA THR A 178 22.88 -12.94 19.39
C THR A 178 24.13 -13.82 19.23
N LYS A 179 24.66 -14.38 20.33
CA LYS A 179 25.81 -15.30 20.26
C LYS A 179 25.57 -16.53 19.38
N ASN A 180 24.32 -16.95 19.22
CA ASN A 180 23.92 -18.11 18.43
C ASN A 180 23.56 -17.75 16.98
N GLY A 181 23.84 -16.52 16.52
CA GLY A 181 23.65 -16.10 15.12
C GLY A 181 22.26 -15.56 14.77
N LEU A 182 21.29 -15.54 15.71
CA LEU A 182 19.99 -14.90 15.49
C LEU A 182 20.17 -13.39 15.26
N SER A 183 19.77 -12.89 14.09
CA SER A 183 19.78 -11.46 13.75
C SER A 183 18.40 -10.86 13.89
N PHE A 184 18.24 -9.78 14.66
CA PHE A 184 16.95 -9.14 14.87
C PHE A 184 17.02 -7.61 14.79
N SER A 185 15.84 -6.99 14.62
CA SER A 185 15.66 -5.56 14.75
C SER A 185 14.40 -5.20 15.53
N LEU A 186 14.42 -4.06 16.21
CA LEU A 186 13.28 -3.39 16.81
C LEU A 186 13.21 -1.98 16.24
N ASN A 187 12.04 -1.61 15.74
CA ASN A 187 11.82 -0.43 14.91
C ASN A 187 10.71 0.42 15.50
N ALA A 188 10.90 1.73 15.50
CA ALA A 188 9.87 2.71 15.75
C ALA A 188 9.98 3.82 14.71
N LEU A 189 8.86 4.26 14.14
CA LEU A 189 8.84 5.27 13.08
C LEU A 189 7.57 6.12 13.18
N THR A 190 7.71 7.44 13.08
CA THR A 190 6.58 8.35 12.84
C THR A 190 6.74 9.01 11.48
N TYR A 191 5.75 8.82 10.62
CA TYR A 191 5.86 9.15 9.20
C TYR A 191 4.50 9.56 8.62
N ARG A 192 4.47 10.05 7.38
CA ARG A 192 3.23 10.37 6.67
C ARG A 192 2.96 9.25 5.69
N SER A 193 1.72 8.76 5.66
CA SER A 193 1.31 7.83 4.60
C SER A 193 1.64 8.44 3.24
N GLN A 194 2.29 7.67 2.38
CA GLN A 194 2.61 8.08 1.01
C GLN A 194 1.50 7.68 0.04
N LEU A 195 0.59 6.79 0.47
CA LEU A 195 -0.69 6.54 -0.20
C LEU A 195 -1.74 7.55 0.30
N PRO A 196 -2.59 8.06 -0.61
CA PRO A 196 -3.64 8.99 -0.24
C PRO A 196 -4.78 8.30 0.51
N SER A 197 -5.40 9.05 1.42
CA SER A 197 -6.70 8.76 2.01
C SER A 197 -7.72 9.74 1.45
N LEU A 198 -8.90 9.25 1.06
CA LEU A 198 -10.01 10.07 0.62
C LEU A 198 -10.98 10.24 1.78
N ARG A 199 -11.18 11.48 2.21
CA ARG A 199 -12.16 11.82 3.24
C ARG A 199 -13.38 12.42 2.57
N GLY A 200 -14.50 11.70 2.64
CA GLY A 200 -15.79 12.09 2.08
C GLY A 200 -16.54 13.08 2.97
N ALA A 201 -17.84 13.24 2.67
CA ALA A 201 -18.72 14.21 3.31
C ALA A 201 -18.18 15.65 3.34
N ARG A 202 -17.43 16.02 2.30
CA ARG A 202 -16.90 17.36 2.16
C ARG A 202 -17.92 18.29 1.54
N ARG A 203 -17.47 19.53 1.34
CA ARG A 203 -18.28 20.62 0.83
C ARG A 203 -18.96 20.22 -0.48
N GLY A 204 -20.13 20.76 -0.71
CA GLY A 204 -20.85 20.53 -1.95
C GLY A 204 -22.12 21.36 -2.04
N THR A 205 -22.56 21.60 -3.27
CA THR A 205 -23.87 22.20 -3.54
C THR A 205 -24.90 21.08 -3.68
N ASN A 206 -26.00 21.16 -2.93
CA ASN A 206 -27.12 20.24 -3.05
C ASN A 206 -27.74 20.35 -4.46
N GLY A 207 -27.76 19.24 -5.19
CA GLY A 207 -28.26 19.19 -6.56
C GLY A 207 -29.75 19.50 -6.73
N PHE A 208 -30.53 19.41 -5.66
CA PHE A 208 -31.99 19.58 -5.68
C PHE A 208 -32.43 20.95 -5.17
N THR A 209 -31.72 21.52 -4.19
CA THR A 209 -32.10 22.80 -3.56
C THR A 209 -31.18 23.96 -3.91
N GLY A 210 -29.98 23.67 -4.44
CA GLY A 210 -28.93 24.68 -4.65
C GLY A 210 -28.23 25.14 -3.37
N GLU A 211 -28.54 24.56 -2.21
CA GLU A 211 -27.91 24.91 -0.94
C GLU A 211 -26.45 24.44 -0.90
N PHE A 212 -25.51 25.36 -0.62
CA PHE A 212 -24.13 25.01 -0.35
C PHE A 212 -23.92 24.74 1.15
N ARG A 213 -23.19 23.68 1.47
CA ARG A 213 -22.66 23.42 2.82
C ARG A 213 -21.22 22.94 2.74
N ASP A 214 -20.47 23.19 3.81
CA ASP A 214 -19.09 22.70 3.97
C ASP A 214 -19.00 21.19 4.24
N SER A 215 -20.13 20.55 4.59
CA SER A 215 -20.18 19.10 4.81
C SER A 215 -21.59 18.55 4.56
N TRP A 216 -21.64 17.43 3.86
CA TRP A 216 -22.83 16.62 3.64
C TRP A 216 -22.54 15.16 4.00
N PRO A 217 -23.08 14.61 5.10
CA PRO A 217 -22.89 13.21 5.47
C PRO A 217 -23.13 12.24 4.31
N TYR A 218 -22.23 11.26 4.15
CA TYR A 218 -22.27 10.24 3.09
C TYR A 218 -22.22 10.78 1.65
N LEU A 219 -21.91 12.06 1.44
CA LEU A 219 -21.69 12.59 0.09
C LEU A 219 -20.33 12.12 -0.43
N ILE A 220 -20.32 11.62 -1.66
CA ILE A 220 -19.12 11.28 -2.44
C ILE A 220 -18.39 12.53 -2.97
N SER A 221 -18.28 13.54 -2.11
CA SER A 221 -17.42 14.72 -2.25
C SER A 221 -16.22 14.50 -1.35
N PHE A 222 -15.04 14.37 -1.95
CA PHE A 222 -13.81 13.97 -1.30
C PHE A 222 -12.77 15.09 -1.30
N ASP A 223 -12.02 15.16 -0.20
CA ASP A 223 -10.72 15.81 -0.15
C ASP A 223 -9.64 14.74 0.10
N MET A 224 -8.50 14.86 -0.59
CA MET A 224 -7.38 13.93 -0.48
C MET A 224 -6.41 14.35 0.62
N HIS A 225 -6.05 13.42 1.50
CA HIS A 225 -5.15 13.63 2.62
C HIS A 225 -4.05 12.56 2.69
N PHE A 226 -2.97 12.89 3.41
CA PHE A 226 -1.86 12.00 3.71
C PHE A 226 -1.69 11.91 5.24
N PRO A 227 -2.37 10.95 5.90
CA PRO A 227 -2.43 10.88 7.36
C PRO A 227 -1.06 10.61 7.98
N ARG A 228 -0.92 10.96 9.27
CA ARG A 228 0.27 10.64 10.07
C ARG A 228 0.09 9.22 10.60
N VAL A 229 1.11 8.38 10.40
CA VAL A 229 1.15 7.00 10.87
C VAL A 229 2.33 6.84 11.82
N ASN A 230 2.08 6.17 12.94
CA ASN A 230 3.11 5.73 13.88
C ASN A 230 3.24 4.21 13.76
N LEU A 231 4.46 3.71 13.66
CA LEU A 231 4.77 2.31 13.49
C LEU A 231 5.70 1.87 14.62
N ILE A 232 5.38 0.72 15.21
CA ILE A 232 6.33 -0.08 15.99
C ILE A 232 6.42 -1.46 15.35
N GLY A 233 7.61 -2.04 15.30
CA GLY A 233 7.76 -3.34 14.65
C GLY A 233 9.13 -3.93 14.86
N GLY A 234 9.39 -5.05 14.23
CA GLY A 234 10.65 -5.77 14.36
C GLY A 234 10.80 -6.82 13.29
N SER A 235 12.03 -7.27 13.11
CA SER A 235 12.35 -8.36 12.21
C SER A 235 13.33 -9.34 12.84
N MET A 236 13.39 -10.53 12.27
CA MET A 236 14.22 -11.63 12.74
C MET A 236 14.60 -12.52 11.56
N ASP A 237 15.89 -12.85 11.45
CA ASP A 237 16.43 -13.78 10.46
C ASP A 237 17.21 -14.87 11.18
N PHE A 238 16.99 -16.11 10.77
CA PHE A 238 17.70 -17.27 11.28
C PHE A 238 17.72 -18.39 10.25
N GLU A 239 18.70 -19.28 10.39
CA GLU A 239 18.80 -20.49 9.59
C GLU A 239 17.93 -21.60 10.20
N TRP A 240 17.17 -22.28 9.36
CA TRP A 240 16.45 -23.50 9.71
C TRP A 240 17.19 -24.71 9.14
N GLU A 241 18.17 -25.19 9.91
CA GLU A 241 19.11 -26.24 9.49
C GLU A 241 18.41 -27.52 8.99
N ALA A 242 17.36 -27.98 9.69
CA ALA A 242 16.64 -29.20 9.33
C ALA A 242 15.95 -29.12 7.96
N ALA A 243 15.64 -27.91 7.47
CA ALA A 243 15.04 -27.67 6.17
C ALA A 243 16.04 -27.13 5.12
N GLU A 244 17.30 -26.90 5.51
CA GLU A 244 18.32 -26.23 4.68
C GLU A 244 17.82 -24.90 4.11
N ALA A 245 17.11 -24.11 4.94
CA ALA A 245 16.42 -22.91 4.50
C ALA A 245 16.69 -21.73 5.43
N ALA A 246 16.77 -20.53 4.85
CA ALA A 246 16.80 -19.29 5.61
C ALA A 246 15.37 -18.82 5.88
N VAL A 247 15.09 -18.42 7.11
CA VAL A 247 13.77 -17.91 7.55
C VAL A 247 13.89 -16.44 7.88
N ARG A 248 12.96 -15.64 7.34
CA ARG A 248 12.83 -14.20 7.55
C ARG A 248 11.46 -13.91 8.13
N VAL A 249 11.39 -13.19 9.24
CA VAL A 249 10.13 -12.77 9.87
C VAL A 249 10.14 -11.28 10.07
N GLU A 250 9.08 -10.59 9.70
CA GLU A 250 8.85 -9.20 10.09
C GLU A 250 7.43 -8.99 10.60
N ALA A 251 7.25 -8.06 11.54
CA ALA A 251 5.95 -7.62 11.98
C ALA A 251 5.96 -6.12 12.30
N ALA A 252 4.84 -5.46 12.03
CA ALA A 252 4.63 -4.06 12.33
C ALA A 252 3.19 -3.84 12.83
N LEU A 253 3.05 -3.12 13.94
CA LEU A 253 1.81 -2.54 14.40
C LEU A 253 1.82 -1.04 14.09
N THR A 254 0.78 -0.57 13.43
CA THR A 254 0.62 0.83 13.06
C THR A 254 -0.60 1.46 13.73
N ASP A 255 -0.48 2.74 14.06
CA ASP A 255 -1.59 3.62 14.47
C ASP A 255 -1.68 4.80 13.49
N GLY A 256 -2.88 5.10 13.01
CA GLY A 256 -3.11 6.24 12.13
C GLY A 256 -3.33 5.91 10.66
N GLU A 257 -3.47 4.63 10.30
CA GLU A 257 -3.89 4.26 8.95
C GLU A 257 -5.36 4.61 8.75
N GLU A 258 -5.72 5.06 7.54
CA GLU A 258 -7.08 5.42 7.18
C GLU A 258 -7.57 4.52 6.05
N PHE A 259 -8.77 3.95 6.21
CA PHE A 259 -9.43 3.09 5.25
C PHE A 259 -10.74 3.71 4.80
N ALA A 260 -11.16 3.45 3.56
CA ALA A 260 -12.51 3.75 3.12
C ALA A 260 -13.52 3.01 4.01
N ASN A 261 -14.57 3.69 4.47
CA ASN A 261 -15.57 3.11 5.36
C ASN A 261 -16.95 3.70 5.08
N THR A 262 -17.82 2.95 4.40
CA THR A 262 -19.14 3.45 4.01
C THR A 262 -20.20 3.41 5.10
N SER A 263 -19.91 2.83 6.27
CA SER A 263 -20.83 2.93 7.42
C SER A 263 -20.67 4.27 8.16
N LYS A 264 -19.57 5.01 7.94
CA LYS A 264 -19.33 6.32 8.56
C LYS A 264 -19.77 7.49 7.66
N PRO A 265 -20.31 8.58 8.24
CA PRO A 265 -20.66 9.79 7.50
C PRO A 265 -19.54 10.31 6.61
N GLU A 266 -18.31 10.36 7.11
CA GLU A 266 -17.15 10.89 6.40
C GLU A 266 -16.55 9.91 5.38
N LEU A 267 -17.12 8.73 5.21
CA LEU A 267 -16.69 7.69 4.25
C LEU A 267 -15.28 7.13 4.49
N TYR A 268 -14.71 7.34 5.69
CA TYR A 268 -13.44 6.76 6.10
C TYR A 268 -13.42 6.45 7.61
N SER A 269 -12.53 5.56 8.02
CA SER A 269 -12.20 5.30 9.42
C SER A 269 -10.69 5.29 9.63
N LYS A 270 -10.24 5.70 10.81
CA LYS A 270 -8.86 5.53 11.26
C LYS A 270 -8.78 4.24 12.06
N ASN A 271 -7.83 3.38 11.72
CA ASN A 271 -7.68 2.06 12.31
C ASN A 271 -6.22 1.80 12.71
N ASN A 272 -6.03 0.90 13.67
CA ASN A 272 -4.72 0.29 13.92
C ASN A 272 -4.61 -0.95 13.03
N VAL A 273 -3.40 -1.25 12.57
CA VAL A 273 -3.17 -2.40 11.67
C VAL A 273 -1.94 -3.17 12.10
N LEU A 274 -2.08 -4.49 12.24
CA LEU A 274 -0.96 -5.42 12.35
C LEU A 274 -0.68 -5.99 10.97
N ARG A 275 0.57 -5.87 10.50
CA ARG A 275 1.07 -6.60 9.34
C ARG A 275 2.24 -7.47 9.74
N ALA A 276 2.26 -8.71 9.27
CA ALA A 276 3.35 -9.64 9.50
C ALA A 276 3.71 -10.41 8.23
N VAL A 277 4.94 -10.85 8.15
CA VAL A 277 5.44 -11.67 7.05
C VAL A 277 6.34 -12.76 7.59
N ILE A 278 6.19 -13.95 7.05
CA ILE A 278 7.17 -15.03 7.15
C ILE A 278 7.62 -15.42 5.75
N GLY A 279 8.92 -15.37 5.52
CA GLY A 279 9.59 -15.78 4.29
C GLY A 279 10.52 -16.95 4.53
N ILE A 280 10.57 -17.89 3.59
CA ILE A 280 11.43 -19.04 3.60
C ILE A 280 12.12 -19.13 2.25
N ASP A 281 13.45 -19.08 2.26
CA ASP A 281 14.28 -19.17 1.07
C ASP A 281 15.10 -20.46 1.10
N ARG A 282 14.92 -21.30 0.08
CA ARG A 282 15.60 -22.59 -0.01
C ARG A 282 16.27 -22.77 -1.38
N PRO A 283 17.60 -22.69 -1.46
CA PRO A 283 18.36 -23.16 -2.61
C PRO A 283 18.19 -24.69 -2.74
N THR A 284 17.64 -25.15 -3.87
CA THR A 284 17.33 -26.58 -4.08
C THR A 284 17.97 -27.08 -5.37
N PHE A 285 18.67 -28.22 -5.31
CA PHE A 285 19.14 -28.90 -6.52
C PHE A 285 17.97 -29.58 -7.22
N ILE A 286 17.69 -29.17 -8.46
CA ILE A 286 16.68 -29.77 -9.32
C ILE A 286 17.40 -30.22 -10.61
N PRO A 287 17.86 -31.48 -10.69
CA PRO A 287 18.79 -31.91 -11.74
C PRO A 287 18.30 -31.72 -13.18
N PHE A 288 16.98 -31.83 -13.41
CA PHE A 288 16.41 -31.63 -14.74
C PHE A 288 16.38 -30.15 -15.18
N ILE A 289 16.51 -29.19 -14.24
CA ILE A 289 16.63 -27.76 -14.53
C ILE A 289 18.11 -27.40 -14.68
N ASN A 290 18.91 -27.69 -13.65
CA ASN A 290 20.36 -27.51 -13.68
C ASN A 290 21.04 -28.47 -12.68
N PRO A 291 21.90 -29.40 -13.14
CA PRO A 291 22.58 -30.33 -12.25
C PRO A 291 23.75 -29.72 -11.46
N ARG A 292 24.20 -28.50 -11.80
CA ARG A 292 25.40 -27.86 -11.23
C ARG A 292 25.13 -26.58 -10.45
N ARG A 293 23.88 -26.10 -10.45
CA ARG A 293 23.47 -24.85 -9.79
C ARG A 293 22.10 -25.06 -9.17
N THR A 294 21.91 -24.55 -7.96
CA THR A 294 20.63 -24.61 -7.26
C THR A 294 19.59 -23.71 -7.92
N THR A 295 18.34 -24.16 -7.92
CA THR A 295 17.16 -23.33 -8.17
C THR A 295 16.72 -22.72 -6.85
N LEU A 296 16.53 -21.41 -6.81
CA LEU A 296 15.99 -20.73 -5.65
C LEU A 296 14.47 -20.95 -5.60
N ILE A 297 13.99 -21.51 -4.49
CA ILE A 297 12.57 -21.56 -4.15
C ILE A 297 12.38 -20.62 -2.96
N SER A 298 11.61 -19.57 -3.14
CA SER A 298 11.32 -18.58 -2.11
C SER A 298 9.81 -18.46 -1.92
N GLY A 299 9.34 -18.80 -0.72
CA GLY A 299 7.94 -18.72 -0.33
C GLY A 299 7.75 -17.65 0.74
N GLN A 300 6.71 -16.83 0.64
CA GLN A 300 6.38 -15.83 1.66
C GLN A 300 4.88 -15.82 1.93
N LEU A 301 4.48 -15.62 3.18
CA LEU A 301 3.10 -15.39 3.60
C LEU A 301 3.02 -14.04 4.29
N PHE A 302 2.16 -13.16 3.79
CA PHE A 302 1.90 -11.83 4.30
C PHE A 302 0.53 -11.82 4.97
N TYR A 303 0.50 -11.55 6.27
CA TYR A 303 -0.71 -11.44 7.06
C TYR A 303 -1.03 -9.98 7.38
N GLN A 304 -2.30 -9.61 7.31
CA GLN A 304 -2.83 -8.34 7.75
C GLN A 304 -4.01 -8.57 8.69
N HIS A 305 -4.06 -7.78 9.78
CA HIS A 305 -5.21 -7.64 10.66
C HIS A 305 -5.55 -6.16 10.87
N ILE A 306 -6.79 -5.77 10.55
CA ILE A 306 -7.32 -4.41 10.78
C ILE A 306 -8.12 -4.41 12.08
N PHE A 307 -7.63 -3.72 13.10
CA PHE A 307 -8.34 -3.60 14.38
C PHE A 307 -9.55 -2.68 14.24
N SER A 308 -10.63 -2.98 14.98
CA SER A 308 -11.89 -2.24 14.93
C SER A 308 -12.46 -2.16 13.51
N HIS A 309 -12.48 -3.31 12.83
CA HIS A 309 -13.03 -3.45 11.49
C HIS A 309 -14.55 -3.34 11.51
N ASP A 310 -15.11 -2.49 10.66
CA ASP A 310 -16.56 -2.34 10.47
C ASP A 310 -16.98 -3.13 9.23
N ASP A 311 -17.85 -4.13 9.38
CA ASP A 311 -18.51 -4.84 8.28
C ASP A 311 -19.90 -5.28 8.71
N GLU A 312 -20.92 -4.60 8.17
CA GLU A 312 -22.31 -4.86 8.50
C GLU A 312 -23.18 -4.87 7.25
N ARG A 313 -24.44 -5.27 7.40
CA ARG A 313 -25.41 -5.29 6.31
C ARG A 313 -26.23 -4.01 6.31
N GLY A 314 -26.16 -3.26 5.22
CA GLY A 314 -27.03 -2.10 5.01
C GLY A 314 -28.49 -2.51 4.78
N PRO A 315 -29.44 -1.56 4.77
CA PRO A 315 -30.86 -1.85 4.56
C PRO A 315 -31.22 -2.57 3.25
N MET A 316 -30.38 -2.52 2.22
CA MET A 316 -30.54 -3.28 0.98
C MET A 316 -29.89 -4.68 1.01
N GLY A 317 -29.33 -5.08 2.16
CA GLY A 317 -28.67 -6.37 2.34
C GLY A 317 -27.26 -6.47 1.75
N GLY A 318 -26.72 -5.44 1.08
CA GLY A 318 -25.30 -5.39 0.74
C GLY A 318 -24.41 -4.99 1.92
N ARG A 319 -23.11 -5.20 1.78
CA ARG A 319 -22.12 -4.93 2.84
C ARG A 319 -21.75 -3.46 2.85
N ILE A 320 -21.77 -2.85 4.03
CA ILE A 320 -21.28 -1.49 4.29
C ILE A 320 -20.17 -1.56 5.35
N GLY A 321 -19.29 -0.56 5.35
CA GLY A 321 -18.13 -0.54 6.24
C GLY A 321 -16.82 -0.47 5.46
N ILE A 322 -15.79 -1.15 5.97
CA ILE A 322 -14.45 -1.22 5.38
C ILE A 322 -14.41 -2.31 4.29
N PRO A 323 -14.13 -1.98 3.02
CA PRO A 323 -14.08 -2.96 1.93
C PRO A 323 -12.94 -3.97 2.05
N ASP A 324 -11.79 -3.54 2.57
CA ASP A 324 -10.65 -4.42 2.84
C ASP A 324 -11.02 -5.49 3.88
N TRP A 325 -10.34 -6.63 3.86
CA TRP A 325 -10.62 -7.71 4.78
C TRP A 325 -10.06 -7.41 6.18
N GLU A 326 -10.85 -7.70 7.22
CA GLU A 326 -10.39 -7.66 8.61
C GLU A 326 -9.10 -8.46 8.79
N ASP A 327 -9.14 -9.73 8.37
CA ASP A 327 -7.99 -10.63 8.27
C ASP A 327 -7.78 -11.05 6.81
N ASN A 328 -6.55 -10.91 6.32
CA ASN A 328 -6.14 -11.47 5.04
C ASN A 328 -4.74 -12.10 5.11
N VAL A 329 -4.53 -13.12 4.28
CA VAL A 329 -3.22 -13.67 3.97
C VAL A 329 -3.00 -13.58 2.47
N ILE A 330 -1.85 -13.07 2.05
CA ILE A 330 -1.37 -13.15 0.67
C ILE A 330 -0.13 -14.04 0.67
N GLY A 331 -0.13 -15.09 -0.17
CA GLY A 331 1.01 -15.98 -0.33
C GLY A 331 1.75 -15.70 -1.63
N THR A 332 3.08 -15.71 -1.60
CA THR A 332 3.91 -15.63 -2.80
C THR A 332 4.85 -16.81 -2.90
N LEU A 333 5.08 -17.31 -4.12
CA LEU A 333 6.05 -18.34 -4.42
C LEU A 333 6.87 -17.92 -5.63
N LEU A 334 8.16 -17.67 -5.43
CA LEU A 334 9.15 -17.46 -6.48
C LEU A 334 9.93 -18.74 -6.70
N ILE A 335 10.04 -19.14 -7.97
CA ILE A 335 10.97 -20.18 -8.42
C ILE A 335 11.88 -19.52 -9.46
N LYS A 336 13.18 -19.41 -9.15
CA LYS A 336 14.20 -18.80 -10.03
C LYS A 336 15.33 -19.78 -10.26
N ALA A 337 15.57 -20.12 -11.52
CA ALA A 337 16.70 -20.94 -11.91
C ALA A 337 17.81 -20.07 -12.50
N PHE A 338 19.05 -20.56 -12.39
CA PHE A 338 20.22 -19.91 -12.98
C PHE A 338 20.90 -20.88 -13.93
N LEU A 339 20.96 -20.52 -15.21
CA LEU A 339 21.46 -21.34 -16.31
C LEU A 339 22.58 -20.61 -17.05
N LYS A 340 23.40 -21.37 -17.78
CA LYS A 340 24.51 -20.82 -18.60
C LYS A 340 25.43 -19.87 -17.82
N ASN A 341 25.97 -20.34 -16.69
CA ASN A 341 26.82 -19.54 -15.80
C ASN A 341 26.11 -18.24 -15.38
N ASP A 342 24.89 -18.39 -14.88
CA ASP A 342 24.01 -17.31 -14.40
C ASP A 342 23.64 -16.23 -15.43
N ARG A 343 23.91 -16.47 -16.73
CA ARG A 343 23.52 -15.55 -17.81
C ARG A 343 22.08 -15.70 -18.25
N LEU A 344 21.46 -16.86 -18.04
CA LEU A 344 20.07 -17.10 -18.41
C LEU A 344 19.28 -17.49 -17.15
N SER A 345 18.30 -16.66 -16.78
CA SER A 345 17.57 -16.78 -15.53
C SER A 345 16.07 -16.82 -15.80
N PRO A 346 15.49 -18.01 -16.06
CA PRO A 346 14.05 -18.17 -16.06
C PRO A 346 13.52 -18.14 -14.62
N GLN A 347 12.40 -17.45 -14.43
CA GLN A 347 11.71 -17.36 -13.16
C GLN A 347 10.20 -17.39 -13.36
N ILE A 348 9.49 -17.78 -12.30
CA ILE A 348 8.06 -17.60 -12.18
C ILE A 348 7.74 -17.18 -10.76
N ILE A 349 6.90 -16.14 -10.64
CA ILE A 349 6.33 -15.70 -9.37
C ILE A 349 4.84 -16.02 -9.37
N PHE A 350 4.36 -16.67 -8.33
CA PHE A 350 2.96 -16.75 -8.00
C PHE A 350 2.66 -15.81 -6.85
N ALA A 351 1.54 -15.10 -6.92
CA ALA A 351 0.95 -14.37 -5.80
C ALA A 351 -0.51 -14.78 -5.68
N HIS A 352 -0.96 -15.14 -4.47
CA HIS A 352 -2.32 -15.60 -4.20
C HIS A 352 -2.91 -14.86 -3.00
N ASP A 353 -4.02 -14.17 -3.21
CA ASP A 353 -4.84 -13.62 -2.13
C ASP A 353 -5.87 -14.68 -1.71
N PHE A 354 -5.76 -15.16 -0.47
CA PHE A 354 -6.57 -16.26 0.04
C PHE A 354 -8.02 -15.86 0.28
N ARG A 355 -8.29 -14.60 0.66
CA ARG A 355 -9.66 -14.12 0.89
C ARG A 355 -10.34 -13.78 -0.41
N ALA A 356 -9.61 -13.17 -1.34
CA ALA A 356 -10.11 -12.87 -2.66
C ALA A 356 -10.19 -14.11 -3.57
N GLN A 357 -9.44 -15.18 -3.28
CA GLN A 357 -9.29 -16.33 -4.18
C GLN A 357 -8.84 -15.91 -5.58
N ALA A 358 -7.88 -14.98 -5.62
CA ALA A 358 -7.29 -14.45 -6.84
C ALA A 358 -5.81 -14.80 -6.88
N THR A 359 -5.32 -15.19 -8.06
CA THR A 359 -3.94 -15.61 -8.27
C THR A 359 -3.34 -14.87 -9.45
N VAL A 360 -2.12 -14.38 -9.31
CA VAL A 360 -1.29 -13.94 -10.44
C VAL A 360 -0.14 -14.92 -10.61
N ALA A 361 0.09 -15.34 -11.85
CA ALA A 361 1.32 -16.02 -12.26
C ALA A 361 2.10 -15.10 -13.21
N ALA A 362 3.34 -14.82 -12.84
CA ALA A 362 4.23 -13.92 -13.58
C ALA A 362 5.50 -14.69 -14.03
N PRO A 363 5.44 -15.44 -15.15
CA PRO A 363 6.63 -16.03 -15.74
C PRO A 363 7.49 -14.95 -16.41
N GLN A 364 8.80 -15.06 -16.25
CA GLN A 364 9.77 -14.15 -16.85
C GLN A 364 11.06 -14.91 -17.17
N VAL A 365 11.75 -14.48 -18.24
CA VAL A 365 13.10 -14.93 -18.57
C VAL A 365 13.98 -13.71 -18.74
N GLU A 366 15.06 -13.66 -17.96
CA GLU A 366 16.13 -12.68 -18.14
C GLU A 366 17.35 -13.34 -18.81
N TRP A 367 17.94 -12.67 -19.80
CA TRP A 367 19.14 -13.11 -20.49
C TRP A 367 20.17 -11.99 -20.58
N LEU A 368 21.31 -12.19 -19.92
CA LEU A 368 22.50 -11.37 -20.02
C LEU A 368 23.31 -11.82 -21.25
N LEU A 369 23.21 -11.07 -22.35
CA LEU A 369 23.97 -11.37 -23.57
C LEU A 369 25.45 -10.98 -23.39
N SER A 370 25.69 -9.87 -22.69
CA SER A 370 27.01 -9.36 -22.31
C SER A 370 26.91 -8.62 -20.97
N ASP A 371 28.03 -8.17 -20.44
CA ASP A 371 28.07 -7.40 -19.19
C ASP A 371 27.36 -6.04 -19.30
N ASN A 372 27.06 -5.58 -20.53
CA ASN A 372 26.42 -4.29 -20.82
C ASN A 372 25.03 -4.43 -21.46
N LEU A 373 24.53 -5.65 -21.69
CA LEU A 373 23.26 -5.85 -22.39
C LEU A 373 22.43 -6.99 -21.79
N LYS A 374 21.25 -6.63 -21.29
CA LYS A 374 20.24 -7.53 -20.71
C LYS A 374 18.96 -7.49 -21.54
N PHE A 375 18.41 -8.66 -21.85
CA PHE A 375 17.05 -8.83 -22.37
C PHE A 375 16.16 -9.43 -21.29
N ALA A 376 14.94 -8.94 -21.16
CA ALA A 376 13.92 -9.51 -20.29
C ALA A 376 12.60 -9.61 -21.04
N ILE A 377 11.96 -10.78 -20.94
CA ILE A 377 10.60 -11.01 -21.45
C ILE A 377 9.79 -11.68 -20.36
N GLY A 378 8.55 -11.25 -20.18
CA GLY A 378 7.65 -11.83 -19.19
C GLY A 378 6.19 -11.57 -19.53
N ALA A 379 5.31 -12.19 -18.76
CA ALA A 379 3.88 -11.99 -18.84
C ALA A 379 3.28 -11.94 -17.43
N ASN A 380 2.12 -11.29 -17.28
CA ASN A 380 1.32 -11.32 -16.06
C ASN A 380 -0.02 -11.96 -16.38
N VAL A 381 -0.27 -13.16 -15.85
CA VAL A 381 -1.51 -13.90 -16.07
C VAL A 381 -2.29 -13.92 -14.76
N LYS A 382 -3.52 -13.39 -14.78
CA LYS A 382 -4.38 -13.30 -13.60
C LYS A 382 -5.51 -14.32 -13.70
N PHE A 383 -5.76 -15.01 -12.60
CA PHE A 383 -6.82 -15.99 -12.41
C PHE A 383 -7.63 -15.57 -11.18
N GLY A 384 -8.93 -15.81 -11.19
CA GLY A 384 -9.79 -15.42 -10.08
C GLY A 384 -11.04 -16.29 -10.01
N SER A 385 -11.68 -16.24 -8.85
CA SER A 385 -12.97 -16.88 -8.61
C SER A 385 -14.13 -15.95 -9.02
N ASP A 386 -15.37 -16.33 -8.69
CA ASP A 386 -16.54 -15.48 -8.91
C ASP A 386 -16.37 -14.08 -8.30
N ASN A 387 -16.63 -13.06 -9.11
CA ASN A 387 -16.53 -11.65 -8.77
C ASN A 387 -17.52 -11.22 -7.67
N ASP A 388 -18.57 -12.01 -7.39
CA ASP A 388 -19.55 -11.69 -6.34
C ASP A 388 -18.92 -11.47 -4.97
N ARG A 389 -17.78 -12.12 -4.67
CA ARG A 389 -17.03 -11.92 -3.42
C ARG A 389 -16.43 -10.53 -3.28
N TYR A 390 -16.21 -9.83 -4.39
CA TYR A 390 -15.58 -8.51 -4.40
C TYR A 390 -16.60 -7.38 -4.32
N LYS A 391 -17.90 -7.69 -4.43
CA LYS A 391 -18.95 -6.68 -4.36
C LYS A 391 -18.97 -6.02 -2.99
N TYR A 392 -18.91 -4.70 -2.99
CA TYR A 392 -18.98 -3.87 -1.79
C TYR A 392 -19.75 -2.58 -2.08
N ASP A 393 -20.29 -1.95 -1.05
CA ASP A 393 -20.92 -0.64 -1.18
C ASP A 393 -19.89 0.45 -1.53
N ASP A 394 -20.19 1.23 -2.56
CA ASP A 394 -19.39 2.36 -3.02
C ASP A 394 -20.07 3.70 -2.76
N CYS A 395 -21.14 3.68 -1.96
CA CYS A 395 -21.91 4.84 -1.55
C CYS A 395 -22.64 5.57 -2.70
N ARG A 396 -22.77 4.96 -3.89
CA ARG A 396 -23.61 5.53 -4.97
C ARG A 396 -25.10 5.59 -4.59
N ALA A 397 -25.55 4.68 -3.72
CA ALA A 397 -26.92 4.66 -3.18
C ALA A 397 -27.00 5.23 -1.76
N CYS A 398 -25.99 5.97 -1.30
CA CYS A 398 -26.10 6.72 -0.06
C CYS A 398 -27.19 7.80 -0.17
N ASN A 399 -27.70 8.24 0.98
CA ASN A 399 -28.72 9.28 1.05
C ASN A 399 -28.16 10.63 1.54
N PRO A 400 -27.22 11.30 0.84
CA PRO A 400 -26.59 12.52 1.34
C PRO A 400 -27.50 13.75 1.36
N TRP A 401 -28.58 13.75 0.57
CA TRP A 401 -29.57 14.83 0.50
C TRP A 401 -30.99 14.32 0.72
N PRO A 402 -31.35 13.93 1.97
CA PRO A 402 -32.71 13.57 2.30
C PRO A 402 -33.69 14.73 2.04
N PRO A 403 -34.93 14.45 1.57
CA PRO A 403 -35.45 13.16 1.13
C PRO A 403 -35.18 12.85 -0.36
N PHE A 404 -34.51 13.74 -1.09
CA PHE A 404 -34.35 13.65 -2.54
C PHE A 404 -33.57 12.40 -3.00
N THR A 405 -32.61 11.95 -2.18
CA THR A 405 -31.81 10.75 -2.43
C THR A 405 -32.31 9.50 -1.68
N SER A 406 -33.48 9.55 -1.06
CA SER A 406 -33.90 8.49 -0.13
C SER A 406 -34.54 7.27 -0.79
N GLY A 407 -35.17 7.41 -1.96
CA GLY A 407 -35.87 6.30 -2.63
C GLY A 407 -36.86 5.51 -1.77
N ASN A 408 -37.19 4.30 -2.23
CA ASN A 408 -38.21 3.40 -1.66
C ASN A 408 -37.64 2.22 -0.86
N TYR A 409 -36.47 2.38 -0.24
CA TYR A 409 -35.80 1.30 0.51
C TYR A 409 -35.93 1.47 2.01
N GLY A 410 -35.74 0.37 2.75
CA GLY A 410 -35.72 0.38 4.21
C GLY A 410 -34.72 1.38 4.82
N GLY A 411 -35.03 1.87 6.01
CA GLY A 411 -34.33 2.98 6.68
C GLY A 411 -35.16 4.26 6.72
N ASP A 412 -34.78 5.21 7.58
CA ASP A 412 -35.48 6.49 7.70
C ASP A 412 -35.15 7.37 6.48
N PRO A 413 -36.12 7.68 5.60
CA PRO A 413 -35.86 8.45 4.39
C PRO A 413 -35.42 9.90 4.67
N THR A 414 -35.60 10.38 5.91
CA THR A 414 -35.21 11.72 6.35
C THR A 414 -33.78 11.79 6.89
N GLN A 415 -33.11 10.64 7.06
CA GLN A 415 -31.75 10.56 7.57
C GLN A 415 -30.74 10.23 6.47
N ALA A 416 -29.51 10.71 6.63
CA ALA A 416 -28.39 10.36 5.77
C ALA A 416 -27.72 9.08 6.27
N PHE A 417 -27.54 8.11 5.37
CA PHE A 417 -26.91 6.82 5.65
C PHE A 417 -26.48 6.12 4.35
N SER A 418 -25.65 5.08 4.45
CA SER A 418 -25.40 4.14 3.34
C SER A 418 -26.43 3.02 3.31
N ARG A 419 -27.04 2.81 2.14
CA ARG A 419 -28.03 1.76 1.90
C ARG A 419 -27.41 0.37 1.69
N GLY A 420 -26.13 0.31 1.33
CA GLY A 420 -25.44 -0.93 1.01
C GLY A 420 -25.73 -1.43 -0.39
N LEU A 421 -25.82 -0.55 -1.41
CA LEU A 421 -25.88 -1.02 -2.80
C LEU A 421 -24.49 -1.49 -3.20
N ALA A 422 -24.28 -2.80 -3.21
CA ALA A 422 -22.98 -3.39 -3.46
C ALA A 422 -22.76 -3.70 -4.95
N GLY A 423 -21.58 -3.38 -5.46
CA GLY A 423 -21.17 -3.66 -6.83
C GLY A 423 -19.67 -3.93 -6.93
N LEU A 424 -19.24 -4.35 -8.11
CA LEU A 424 -17.82 -4.31 -8.46
C LEU A 424 -17.47 -2.86 -8.75
N GLU A 425 -16.66 -2.23 -7.90
CA GLU A 425 -16.09 -0.93 -8.22
C GLU A 425 -14.85 -1.16 -9.08
N PRO A 426 -14.86 -0.76 -10.36
CA PRO A 426 -13.72 -0.99 -11.26
C PRO A 426 -12.51 -0.09 -10.96
N LEU A 427 -12.58 0.83 -9.99
CA LEU A 427 -11.69 1.98 -9.89
C LEU A 427 -11.16 2.29 -8.47
N GLY A 428 -10.98 1.30 -7.59
CA GLY A 428 -10.01 1.47 -6.49
C GLY A 428 -10.43 1.13 -5.07
N ARG A 429 -11.61 0.57 -4.80
CA ARG A 429 -11.89 -0.18 -3.56
C ARG A 429 -11.98 -1.66 -3.85
N PHE A 430 -10.85 -2.24 -4.24
CA PHE A 430 -10.81 -3.67 -4.49
C PHE A 430 -10.74 -4.42 -3.16
N ARG A 431 -11.64 -5.39 -3.00
CA ARG A 431 -11.55 -6.44 -2.00
C ARG A 431 -10.62 -7.59 -2.45
N ALA A 432 -10.00 -7.44 -3.63
CA ALA A 432 -8.96 -8.33 -4.14
C ALA A 432 -7.63 -7.55 -4.17
N GLY A 433 -6.63 -8.07 -3.46
CA GLY A 433 -5.27 -7.51 -3.37
C GLY A 433 -4.41 -7.72 -4.61
#